data_AF-A0A7V6YVI0-F1
#
_entry.id   AF-A0A7V6YVI0-F1
#
_cell.length_a   1.000
_cell.length_b   1.000
_cell.length_c   1.000
_cell.angle_alpha   90.00
_cell.angle_beta   90.00
_cell.angle_gamma   90.00
#
_symmetry.space_group_name_H-M   'P 1'
#
loop_
_entity.id
_entity.type
_entity.pdbx_description
1 polymer ?
#
loop_
_entity_poly.entity_id
_entity_poly.type
_entity_poly.pdbx_seq_one_letter_code
_entity_poly.pdbx_strand_id
1 'polypeptide(L)'
;MITFTPNADEKGKVIVLSAFSAVFTYSYLQYYLSAKIKQRVQQIEKTMPDFFDMLNVSIEAGLGLDGALKKVCNQIESPLSSEFLYALEDMKLGKSRKEAFVEITNRVPSEFLKSVLNSIIQADQMGMGMSKVLEPRR
;
A
#
# COMPACT_ATOMS: atom_id res chain seq x y z
N MET A 1 48.25 -24.14 -17.86
CA MET A 1 47.27 -23.68 -18.86
C MET A 1 46.81 -22.29 -18.41
N ILE A 2 47.48 -21.26 -18.95
CA ILE A 2 47.29 -19.80 -18.82
C ILE A 2 46.77 -19.27 -17.46
N THR A 3 47.63 -19.22 -16.45
CA THR A 3 47.47 -18.29 -15.34
C THR A 3 47.93 -16.90 -15.81
N PHE A 4 47.00 -16.08 -16.29
CA PHE A 4 47.22 -14.64 -16.47
C PHE A 4 47.63 -14.04 -15.12
N THR A 5 48.92 -13.84 -14.89
CA THR A 5 49.41 -12.98 -13.82
C THR A 5 49.07 -11.54 -14.22
N PRO A 6 48.15 -10.85 -13.52
CA PRO A 6 47.72 -9.54 -13.96
C PRO A 6 48.82 -8.52 -13.69
N ASN A 7 49.21 -7.79 -14.74
CA ASN A 7 50.13 -6.66 -14.64
C ASN A 7 49.49 -5.56 -13.76
N ALA A 8 50.29 -4.68 -13.14
CA ALA A 8 49.77 -3.68 -12.17
C ALA A 8 48.63 -2.81 -12.74
N ASP A 9 48.61 -2.60 -14.07
CA ASP A 9 47.56 -1.90 -14.82
C ASP A 9 46.24 -2.71 -14.99
N GLU A 10 46.30 -4.04 -15.06
CA GLU A 10 45.10 -4.89 -15.15
C GLU A 10 44.39 -5.08 -13.81
N LYS A 11 45.13 -5.14 -12.70
CA LYS A 11 44.52 -5.25 -11.36
C LYS A 11 43.65 -4.04 -11.03
N GLY A 12 44.11 -2.84 -11.40
CA GLY A 12 43.33 -1.60 -11.27
C GLY A 12 42.05 -1.64 -12.09
N LYS A 13 42.12 -2.10 -13.34
CA LYS A 13 40.95 -2.26 -14.22
C LYS A 13 39.94 -3.26 -13.67
N VAL A 14 40.37 -4.41 -13.16
CA VAL A 14 39.48 -5.43 -12.57
C VAL A 14 38.80 -4.90 -11.30
N ILE A 15 39.53 -4.20 -10.42
CA ILE A 15 38.95 -3.59 -9.21
C ILE A 15 37.91 -2.53 -9.58
N VAL A 16 38.23 -1.63 -10.53
CA VAL A 16 37.29 -0.60 -10.99
C VAL A 16 36.04 -1.24 -11.63
N LEU A 17 36.20 -2.26 -12.47
CA LEU A 17 35.07 -2.96 -13.11
C LEU A 17 34.17 -3.66 -12.08
N SER A 18 34.77 -4.32 -11.08
CA SER A 18 34.02 -4.97 -10.00
C SER A 18 33.25 -3.97 -9.14
N ALA A 19 33.88 -2.85 -8.77
CA ALA A 19 33.22 -1.76 -8.05
C ALA A 19 32.07 -1.15 -8.86
N PHE A 20 32.26 -0.93 -10.16
CA PHE A 20 31.21 -0.41 -11.04
C PHE A 20 30.02 -1.37 -11.11
N SER A 21 30.28 -2.67 -11.26
CA SER A 21 29.22 -3.70 -11.28
C SER A 21 28.43 -3.77 -9.98
N ALA A 22 29.09 -3.61 -8.82
CA ALA A 22 28.45 -3.63 -7.52
C ALA A 22 27.54 -2.41 -7.33
N VAL A 23 28.02 -1.22 -7.69
CA VAL A 23 27.22 0.01 -7.68
C VAL A 23 26.02 -0.11 -8.62
N PHE A 24 26.25 -0.62 -9.85
CA PHE A 24 25.18 -0.78 -10.83
C PHE A 24 24.10 -1.77 -10.35
N THR A 25 24.51 -2.88 -9.76
CA THR A 25 23.60 -3.89 -9.21
C THR A 25 22.78 -3.32 -8.05
N TYR A 26 23.42 -2.58 -7.14
CA TYR A 26 22.75 -1.93 -6.02
C TYR A 26 21.73 -0.89 -6.50
N SER A 27 22.13 0.01 -7.40
CA SER A 27 21.25 1.04 -7.97
C SER A 27 20.08 0.44 -8.75
N TYR A 28 20.33 -0.61 -9.55
CA TYR A 28 19.30 -1.31 -10.30
C TYR A 28 18.26 -1.95 -9.36
N LEU A 29 18.72 -2.62 -8.30
CA LEU A 29 17.83 -3.26 -7.33
C LEU A 29 16.93 -2.22 -6.62
N GLN A 30 17.52 -1.09 -6.21
CA GLN A 30 16.78 0.00 -5.58
C GLN A 30 15.70 0.55 -6.51
N TYR A 31 16.06 0.84 -7.78
CA TYR A 31 15.12 1.34 -8.77
C TYR A 31 13.97 0.35 -9.03
N TYR A 32 14.29 -0.94 -9.18
CA TYR A 32 13.29 -1.98 -9.41
C TYR A 32 12.30 -2.09 -8.23
N LEU A 33 12.81 -2.05 -6.99
CA LEU A 33 11.98 -2.10 -5.80
C LEU A 33 11.07 -0.87 -5.71
N SER A 34 11.62 0.34 -5.92
CA SER A 34 10.85 1.58 -5.92
C SER A 34 9.77 1.58 -7.00
N ALA A 35 10.08 1.09 -8.21
CA ALA A 35 9.12 0.98 -9.30
C ALA A 35 7.96 0.05 -8.95
N LYS A 36 8.25 -1.10 -8.33
CA LYS A 36 7.23 -2.07 -7.90
C LYS A 36 6.32 -1.50 -6.80
N ILE A 37 6.89 -0.79 -5.82
CA ILE A 37 6.12 -0.10 -4.77
C ILE A 37 5.19 0.95 -5.41
N LYS A 38 5.73 1.78 -6.31
CA LYS A 38 4.96 2.81 -7.01
C LYS A 38 3.80 2.20 -7.81
N GLN A 39 4.04 1.09 -8.49
CA GLN A 39 2.99 0.39 -9.25
C GLN A 39 1.87 -0.12 -8.33
N ARG A 40 2.20 -0.71 -7.17
CA ARG A 40 1.20 -1.16 -6.18
C ARG A 40 0.38 0.02 -5.63
N VAL A 41 1.03 1.13 -5.29
CA VAL A 41 0.35 2.34 -4.80
C VAL A 41 -0.59 2.91 -5.86
N GLN A 42 -0.15 3.00 -7.11
CA GLN A 42 -0.99 3.45 -8.22
C GLN A 42 -2.21 2.55 -8.43
N GLN A 43 -2.04 1.24 -8.29
CA GLN A 43 -3.16 0.30 -8.38
C GLN A 43 -4.16 0.53 -7.24
N ILE A 44 -3.69 0.74 -6.01
CA ILE A 44 -4.53 1.07 -4.86
C ILE A 44 -5.35 2.34 -5.13
N GLU A 45 -4.68 3.43 -5.51
CA GLU A 45 -5.32 4.73 -5.77
C GLU A 45 -6.34 4.64 -6.89
N LYS A 46 -6.08 3.84 -7.93
CA LYS A 46 -7.02 3.61 -9.03
C LYS A 46 -8.28 2.86 -8.59
N THR A 47 -8.14 1.84 -7.73
CA THR A 47 -9.28 1.02 -7.27
C THR A 47 -10.07 1.67 -6.13
N MET A 48 -9.50 2.68 -5.49
CA MET A 48 -10.04 3.29 -4.27
C MET A 48 -11.44 3.91 -4.43
N PRO A 49 -11.74 4.70 -5.48
CA PRO A 49 -13.06 5.33 -5.61
C PRO A 49 -14.18 4.30 -5.72
N ASP A 50 -14.01 3.29 -6.57
CA ASP A 50 -14.97 2.21 -6.78
C ASP A 50 -15.15 1.35 -5.51
N PHE A 51 -14.04 1.07 -4.81
CA PHE A 51 -14.10 0.37 -3.52
C PHE A 51 -14.96 1.11 -2.49
N PHE A 52 -14.75 2.42 -2.32
CA PHE A 52 -15.50 3.20 -1.35
C PHE A 52 -16.94 3.50 -1.76
N ASP A 53 -17.23 3.58 -3.06
CA ASP A 53 -18.60 3.68 -3.56
C ASP A 53 -19.41 2.43 -3.20
N MET A 54 -18.86 1.24 -3.48
CA MET A 54 -19.52 -0.02 -3.14
C MET A 54 -19.60 -0.26 -1.62
N LEU A 55 -18.63 0.27 -0.87
CA LEU A 55 -18.68 0.29 0.60
C LEU A 55 -19.85 1.14 1.09
N ASN A 56 -20.03 2.35 0.54
CA ASN A 56 -21.13 3.22 0.88
C ASN A 56 -22.48 2.56 0.56
N VAL A 57 -22.65 2.00 -0.64
CA VAL A 57 -23.86 1.26 -1.03
C VAL A 57 -24.15 0.09 -0.08
N SER A 58 -23.11 -0.62 0.36
CA SER A 58 -23.27 -1.73 1.31
C SER A 58 -23.73 -1.25 2.70
N ILE A 59 -23.26 -0.10 3.15
CA ILE A 59 -23.68 0.51 4.42
C ILE A 59 -25.10 1.07 4.32
N GLU A 60 -25.46 1.72 3.22
CA GLU A 60 -26.82 2.18 2.95
C GLU A 60 -27.82 1.01 2.90
N ALA A 61 -27.38 -0.16 2.44
CA ALA A 61 -28.15 -1.41 2.51
C ALA A 61 -28.27 -2.00 3.92
N GLY A 62 -27.77 -1.31 4.96
CA GLY A 62 -27.91 -1.68 6.36
C GLY A 62 -26.81 -2.60 6.89
N LEU A 63 -25.74 -2.86 6.14
CA LEU A 63 -24.59 -3.59 6.69
C LEU A 63 -23.81 -2.67 7.63
N GLY A 64 -23.43 -3.18 8.80
CA GLY A 64 -22.42 -2.53 9.63
C GLY A 64 -21.07 -2.45 8.92
N LEU A 65 -20.24 -1.46 9.26
CA LEU A 65 -18.98 -1.15 8.57
C LEU A 65 -18.09 -2.39 8.34
N ASP A 66 -17.86 -3.20 9.37
CA ASP A 66 -16.98 -4.37 9.26
C ASP A 66 -17.56 -5.44 8.30
N GLY A 67 -18.88 -5.61 8.30
CA GLY A 67 -19.58 -6.49 7.37
C GLY A 67 -19.57 -5.96 5.94
N ALA A 68 -19.73 -4.65 5.78
CA ALA A 68 -19.66 -3.97 4.49
C ALA A 68 -18.24 -4.06 3.91
N LEU A 69 -17.20 -3.79 4.70
CA LEU A 69 -15.79 -3.95 4.31
C LEU A 69 -15.51 -5.38 3.86
N LYS A 70 -15.93 -6.38 4.64
CA LYS A 70 -15.73 -7.80 4.29
C LYS A 70 -16.42 -8.15 2.96
N LYS A 71 -17.65 -7.67 2.75
CA LYS A 71 -18.40 -7.88 1.50
C LYS A 71 -17.67 -7.27 0.30
N VAL A 72 -17.27 -6.00 0.40
CA VAL A 72 -16.58 -5.30 -0.69
C VAL A 72 -15.22 -5.94 -1.00
N CYS A 73 -14.46 -6.32 0.03
CA CYS A 73 -13.17 -7.00 -0.16
C CYS A 73 -13.30 -8.35 -0.89
N ASN A 74 -14.44 -9.04 -0.75
CA ASN A 74 -14.70 -10.28 -1.47
C ASN A 74 -15.19 -10.05 -2.92
N GLN A 75 -15.65 -8.84 -3.26
CA GLN A 75 -16.18 -8.49 -4.58
C GLN A 75 -15.12 -7.83 -5.46
N ILE A 76 -14.30 -6.94 -4.88
CA ILE A 76 -13.18 -6.29 -5.58
C ILE A 76 -11.90 -6.97 -5.13
N GLU A 77 -11.24 -7.69 -6.04
CA GLU A 77 -9.88 -8.18 -5.80
C GLU A 77 -8.87 -7.07 -6.13
N SER A 78 -8.30 -6.47 -5.09
CA SER A 78 -7.30 -5.41 -5.24
C SER A 78 -6.28 -5.43 -4.09
N PRO A 79 -5.10 -4.78 -4.27
CA PRO A 79 -4.18 -4.61 -3.17
C PRO A 79 -4.80 -3.83 -2.00
N LEU A 80 -5.77 -2.94 -2.27
CA LEU A 80 -6.50 -2.21 -1.22
C LEU A 80 -7.40 -3.15 -0.40
N SER A 81 -8.13 -4.04 -1.06
CA SER A 81 -8.94 -5.07 -0.41
C SER A 81 -8.11 -5.96 0.49
N SER A 82 -6.89 -6.32 0.05
CA SER A 82 -5.94 -7.09 0.86
C SER A 82 -5.58 -6.36 2.16
N GLU A 83 -5.29 -5.05 2.10
CA GLU A 83 -4.97 -4.26 3.29
C GLU A 83 -6.15 -4.15 4.27
N PHE A 84 -7.38 -4.00 3.76
CA PHE A 84 -8.57 -3.99 4.61
C PHE A 84 -8.88 -5.36 5.21
N LEU A 85 -8.63 -6.46 4.50
CA LEU A 85 -8.74 -7.81 5.06
C LEU A 85 -7.73 -8.02 6.19
N TYR A 86 -6.49 -7.55 6.04
CA TYR A 86 -5.52 -7.58 7.13
C TYR A 86 -5.99 -6.77 8.33
N ALA A 87 -6.52 -5.56 8.11
CA ALA A 87 -7.07 -4.75 9.20
C ALA A 87 -8.28 -5.40 9.90
N LEU A 88 -9.16 -6.09 9.16
CA LEU A 88 -10.25 -6.88 9.72
C LEU A 88 -9.72 -8.04 10.58
N GLU A 89 -8.64 -8.68 10.17
CA GLU A 89 -8.01 -9.75 10.96
C GLU A 89 -7.35 -9.19 12.23
N ASP A 90 -6.62 -8.09 12.12
CA ASP A 90 -6.04 -7.35 13.24
C ASP A 90 -7.10 -6.98 14.29
N MET A 91 -8.28 -6.53 13.84
CA MET A 91 -9.40 -6.23 14.72
C MET A 91 -9.96 -7.46 15.43
N LYS A 92 -10.04 -8.62 14.75
CA LYS A 92 -10.45 -9.88 15.42
C LYS A 92 -9.46 -10.32 16.50
N LEU A 93 -8.19 -9.97 16.34
CA LEU A 93 -7.12 -10.23 17.31
C LEU A 93 -7.11 -9.22 18.47
N GLY A 94 -8.05 -8.26 18.49
CA GLY A 94 -8.26 -7.32 19.59
C GLY A 94 -7.65 -5.93 19.39
N LYS A 95 -7.04 -5.63 18.23
CA LYS A 95 -6.65 -4.25 17.92
C LYS A 95 -7.90 -3.38 17.74
N SER A 96 -7.84 -2.14 18.18
CA SER A 96 -8.92 -1.19 17.87
C SER A 96 -8.97 -0.87 16.38
N ARG A 97 -10.16 -0.54 15.86
CA ARG A 97 -10.33 -0.15 14.44
C ARG A 97 -9.40 0.99 14.04
N LYS A 98 -9.25 1.98 14.93
CA LYS A 98 -8.33 3.11 14.72
C LYS A 98 -6.89 2.63 14.51
N GLU A 99 -6.40 1.75 15.37
CA GLU A 99 -5.04 1.21 15.25
C GLU A 99 -4.87 0.42 13.95
N ALA A 100 -5.83 -0.44 13.62
CA ALA A 100 -5.79 -1.25 12.39
C ALA A 100 -5.76 -0.37 11.12
N PHE A 101 -6.55 0.71 11.07
CA PHE A 101 -6.55 1.63 9.93
C PHE A 101 -5.27 2.48 9.87
N VAL A 102 -4.71 2.90 11.01
CA VAL A 102 -3.41 3.58 11.04
C VAL A 102 -2.31 2.66 10.50
N GLU A 103 -2.32 1.36 10.82
CA GLU A 103 -1.36 0.42 10.28
C GLU A 103 -1.43 0.28 8.75
N ILE A 104 -2.61 0.37 8.14
CA ILE A 104 -2.72 0.41 6.67
C ILE A 104 -1.92 1.61 6.12
N THR A 105 -2.04 2.78 6.74
CA THR A 105 -1.31 3.99 6.31
C THR A 105 0.20 3.87 6.47
N ASN A 106 0.67 3.03 7.40
CA ASN A 106 2.09 2.77 7.61
C ASN A 106 2.64 1.77 6.58
N ARG A 107 1.82 0.83 6.09
CA ARG A 107 2.21 -0.18 5.09
C ARG A 107 2.13 0.34 3.66
N VAL A 108 1.19 1.25 3.38
CA VAL A 108 0.96 1.79 2.04
C VAL A 108 1.42 3.25 1.98
N PRO A 109 2.49 3.57 1.24
CA PRO A 109 2.97 4.94 1.09
C PRO A 109 2.11 5.71 0.06
N SER A 110 0.84 5.96 0.40
CA SER A 110 -0.11 6.78 -0.38
C SER A 110 -0.71 7.86 0.51
N GLU A 111 -0.40 9.12 0.20
CA GLU A 111 -0.96 10.28 0.91
C GLU A 111 -2.47 10.40 0.70
N PHE A 112 -2.97 10.00 -0.47
CA PHE A 112 -4.40 9.99 -0.75
C PHE A 112 -5.15 8.97 0.13
N LEU A 113 -4.66 7.73 0.19
CA LEU A 113 -5.25 6.70 1.07
C LEU A 113 -5.23 7.14 2.53
N LYS A 114 -4.10 7.69 2.97
CA LYS A 114 -3.93 8.19 4.34
C LYS A 114 -4.94 9.29 4.68
N SER A 115 -5.17 10.23 3.77
CA SER A 115 -6.17 11.28 3.95
C SER A 115 -7.58 10.70 4.12
N VAL A 116 -7.96 9.75 3.25
CA VAL A 116 -9.28 9.10 3.29
C VAL A 116 -9.47 8.28 4.57
N LEU A 117 -8.50 7.46 4.95
CA LEU A 117 -8.56 6.67 6.19
C LEU A 117 -8.64 7.55 7.44
N ASN A 118 -7.91 8.66 7.49
CA ASN A 118 -8.02 9.62 8.59
C ASN A 118 -9.41 10.25 8.68
N SER A 119 -10.05 10.54 7.55
CA SER A 119 -11.43 11.03 7.52
C SER A 119 -12.42 9.97 8.01
N ILE A 120 -12.22 8.70 7.65
CA ILE A 120 -13.03 7.58 8.14
C ILE A 120 -12.87 7.41 9.65
N ILE A 121 -11.64 7.42 10.16
CA ILE A 121 -11.36 7.34 11.60
C ILE A 121 -12.04 8.48 12.37
N GLN A 122 -12.09 9.68 11.80
CA GLN A 122 -12.78 10.83 12.39
C GLN A 122 -14.31 10.68 12.34
N ALA A 123 -14.87 10.18 11.23
CA ALA A 123 -16.30 9.95 11.08
C ALA A 123 -16.82 8.85 12.03
N ASP A 124 -16.07 7.77 12.21
CA ASP A 124 -16.39 6.66 13.12
C ASP A 124 -16.50 7.15 14.58
N GLN A 125 -15.62 8.07 15.00
CA GLN A 125 -15.66 8.67 16.34
C GLN A 125 -16.91 9.52 16.60
N MET A 126 -17.57 10.02 15.54
CA MET A 126 -18.76 10.87 15.65
C MET A 126 -20.07 10.08 15.60
N GLY A 127 -20.04 8.76 15.41
CA GLY A 127 -21.25 7.92 15.34
C GLY A 127 -22.17 8.24 14.17
N MET A 128 -21.69 9.00 13.18
CA MET A 128 -22.43 9.30 11.95
C MET A 128 -22.02 8.29 10.89
N GLY A 129 -22.99 7.51 10.38
CA GLY A 129 -22.77 6.63 9.23
C GLY A 129 -22.11 7.39 8.07
N MET A 130 -21.36 6.67 7.22
CA MET A 130 -20.52 7.16 6.11
C MET A 130 -21.20 8.13 5.11
N SER A 131 -22.50 8.38 5.25
CA SER A 131 -23.34 9.29 4.47
C SER A 131 -22.83 10.74 4.37
N LYS A 132 -21.86 11.19 5.18
CA LYS A 132 -21.39 12.59 5.20
C LYS A 132 -19.99 12.84 4.64
N VAL A 133 -19.22 11.80 4.30
CA VAL A 133 -17.83 11.98 3.81
C VAL A 133 -17.76 12.22 2.30
N LEU A 134 -18.85 11.98 1.57
CA LEU A 134 -18.92 12.12 0.11
C LEU A 134 -19.63 13.39 -0.39
N GLU A 135 -19.87 14.40 0.46
CA GLU A 135 -20.39 15.68 -0.02
C GLU A 135 -19.26 16.50 -0.67
N PRO A 136 -19.26 16.69 -2.00
CA PRO A 136 -18.34 17.61 -2.64
C PRO A 136 -18.83 19.01 -2.28
N ARG A 137 -18.03 19.73 -1.48
CA ARG A 137 -18.19 21.18 -1.34
C ARG A 137 -18.05 21.79 -2.73
N ARG A 138 -19.11 22.46 -3.18
CA ARG A 138 -19.16 23.26 -4.42
C ARG A 138 -17.97 24.19 -4.57
#